data_AF-A0A1K1RSP1-F1
#
_entry.id   AF-A0A1K1RSP1-F1
#
_cell.length_a   1.000
_cell.length_b   1.000
_cell.length_c   1.000
_cell.angle_alpha   90.00
_cell.angle_beta   90.00
_cell.angle_gamma   90.00
#
_symmetry.space_group_name_H-M   'P 1'
#
loop_
_entity.id
_entity.type
_entity.pdbx_description
1 polymer ?
#
loop_
_entity_poly.entity_id
_entity_poly.type
_entity_poly.pdbx_seq_one_letter_code
_entity_poly.pdbx_strand_id
1 'polypeptide(L)'
;MASVRFSKKKGSREVAQGTIASQMDALRAGLSRISFLQVTATPYALYLQPESYEQVNESQEVFYPKRPMFTEVLPIHGAYIGGDAYFGGHGPEDPRHYLFIEVDEKEHDALRSSDGRVIRSDRLWISENIKTLRLSLITFILAVAIRREQQQELDLPLLKYAMIIHNDTQRAAHSWQWDTVLKLITVFEDAAVSADERLKALFDEAYADLKRSVHANRGHLPTSRKAFKAVCELISDGEVNVQKVNSDVELESLLNQETAELQLRTKVNIFIGGSILDRGITVPNLLAFYYGRNPKRMQADTVLQHSRMYGARPIADLAVTRFYTSQGVYARLGVIHDLETALRQAFEGGAHDRGVVFIQRNAQGGVIPCSPSKVSLSDLVAIRPNVMHLPINFDTVAQSKLNVVMKKIEALIPLGCVGTKVFVKVPLVQALELIDLISKTLVSDGRSPFDWEAMKGLLEYYVSKADEKDQYVLIMAEKGRRLSKDKSGDRSGLSILGTDEFRKIALAPTRRAPAIILLKQEGTPALGWKAGPFWWPMLASPPQAKACVFATKYPVSQA
;
A
#
# COMPACT_ATOMS: atom_id res chain seq x y z
N MET A 1 2.02 16.02 15.35
CA MET A 1 2.58 14.65 15.30
C MET A 1 3.82 14.60 16.16
N ALA A 2 3.81 13.79 17.23
CA ALA A 2 4.99 13.57 18.06
C ALA A 2 5.91 12.56 17.37
N SER A 3 6.60 12.98 16.30
CA SER A 3 7.71 12.18 15.77
C SER A 3 8.92 12.41 16.69
N VAL A 4 9.27 11.39 17.46
CA VAL A 4 10.53 11.40 18.21
C VAL A 4 11.64 11.17 17.20
N ARG A 5 12.14 12.25 16.61
CA ARG A 5 13.23 12.21 15.64
C ARG A 5 14.54 12.44 16.37
N PHE A 6 15.53 11.58 16.10
CA PHE A 6 16.91 11.77 16.52
C PHE A 6 17.78 11.97 15.29
N SER A 7 18.70 12.92 15.33
CA SER A 7 19.65 13.22 14.27
C SER A 7 21.06 13.34 14.84
N LYS A 8 22.03 12.70 14.20
CA LYS A 8 23.45 12.94 14.51
C LYS A 8 23.91 14.19 13.77
N LYS A 9 24.64 15.08 14.47
CA LYS A 9 25.35 16.17 13.80
C LYS A 9 26.45 15.59 12.91
N LYS A 10 26.61 16.11 11.70
CA LYS A 10 27.63 15.65 10.75
C LYS A 10 29.02 15.86 11.37
N GLY A 11 29.77 14.78 11.58
CA GLY A 11 31.10 14.81 12.22
C GLY A 11 31.12 14.70 13.74
N SER A 12 29.98 14.50 14.43
CA SER A 12 29.96 14.23 15.88
C SER A 12 29.31 12.88 16.20
N ARG A 13 29.68 12.28 17.35
CA ARG A 13 29.01 11.09 17.91
C ARG A 13 27.68 11.44 18.60
N GLU A 14 27.49 12.72 18.91
CA GLU A 14 26.33 13.25 19.64
C GLU A 14 25.02 13.09 18.86
N VAL A 15 23.99 12.67 19.58
CA VAL A 15 22.64 12.49 19.08
C VAL A 15 21.78 13.65 19.56
N ALA A 16 21.28 14.47 18.64
CA ALA A 16 20.37 15.57 18.91
C ALA A 16 18.92 15.16 18.64
N GLN A 17 17.99 15.57 19.50
CA GLN A 17 16.56 15.34 19.33
C GLN A 17 15.94 16.42 18.42
N GLY A 18 14.86 16.08 17.72
CA GLY A 18 14.11 17.02 16.89
C GLY A 18 13.49 18.14 17.72
N THR A 19 13.42 19.35 17.13
CA THR A 19 13.03 20.60 17.80
C THR A 19 11.73 20.50 18.61
N ILE A 20 10.67 19.90 18.05
CA ILE A 20 9.38 19.75 18.73
C ILE A 20 9.54 18.91 20.00
N ALA A 21 10.27 17.81 19.92
CA ALA A 21 10.38 16.88 21.02
C ALA A 21 11.32 17.41 22.13
N SER A 22 12.31 18.26 21.78
CA SER A 22 13.11 19.03 22.73
C SER A 22 12.27 20.11 23.44
N GLN A 23 11.44 20.87 22.71
CA GLN A 23 10.52 21.84 23.30
C GLN A 23 9.53 21.19 24.28
N MET A 24 9.02 20.00 23.96
CA MET A 24 8.18 19.23 24.87
C MET A 24 8.94 18.82 26.14
N ASP A 25 10.20 18.42 26.04
CA ASP A 25 11.02 18.04 27.19
C ASP A 25 11.34 19.24 28.09
N ALA A 26 11.58 20.43 27.50
CA ALA A 26 11.70 21.68 28.25
C ALA A 26 10.40 22.05 29.00
N LEU A 27 9.24 21.89 28.35
CA LEU A 27 7.93 22.08 28.97
C LEU A 27 7.70 21.11 30.13
N ARG A 28 8.10 19.85 29.96
CA ARG A 28 8.01 18.81 31.00
C ARG A 28 8.90 19.12 32.20
N ALA A 29 10.10 19.63 31.98
CA ALA A 29 11.02 19.98 33.05
C ALA A 29 10.51 21.14 33.94
N GLY A 30 9.70 22.04 33.37
CA GLY A 30 9.16 23.21 34.08
C GLY A 30 7.85 22.97 34.85
N LEU A 31 7.24 21.78 34.76
CA LEU A 31 5.93 21.48 35.35
C LEU A 31 6.03 20.40 36.44
N SER A 32 5.45 20.67 37.61
CA SER A 32 5.46 19.74 38.75
C SER A 32 4.52 18.54 38.59
N ARG A 33 3.51 18.66 37.72
CA ARG A 33 2.57 17.58 37.36
C ARG A 33 2.26 17.66 35.87
N ILE A 34 2.37 16.54 35.18
CA ILE A 34 2.04 16.45 33.76
C ILE A 34 1.34 15.12 33.44
N SER A 35 0.37 15.17 32.55
CA SER A 35 -0.19 14.00 31.87
C SER A 35 0.00 14.21 30.37
N PHE A 36 0.55 13.20 29.69
CA PHE A 36 0.86 13.29 28.26
C PHE A 36 0.02 12.28 27.49
N LEU A 37 -0.98 12.79 26.76
CA LEU A 37 -1.82 11.98 25.88
C LEU A 37 -1.27 12.03 24.46
N GLN A 38 -1.11 10.87 23.84
CA GLN A 38 -0.76 10.73 22.43
C GLN A 38 -1.91 10.12 21.67
N VAL A 39 -2.26 10.72 20.54
CA VAL A 39 -3.21 10.17 19.56
C VAL A 39 -2.47 9.99 18.25
N THR A 40 -2.53 8.79 17.69
CA THR A 40 -1.92 8.48 16.41
C THR A 40 -2.84 7.59 15.57
N ALA A 41 -2.83 7.84 14.26
CA ALA A 41 -3.43 6.92 13.29
C ALA A 41 -2.49 5.74 12.98
N THR A 42 -1.20 5.85 13.32
CA THR A 42 -0.17 4.86 13.01
C THR A 42 0.35 4.23 14.31
N PRO A 43 -0.08 3.00 14.66
CA PRO A 43 0.20 2.41 15.98
C PRO A 43 1.70 2.20 16.24
N TYR A 44 2.50 2.04 15.18
CA TYR A 44 3.95 1.94 15.24
C TYR A 44 4.60 3.10 16.01
N ALA A 45 4.18 4.35 15.79
CA ALA A 45 4.83 5.53 16.37
C ALA A 45 4.85 5.57 17.91
N LEU A 46 3.95 4.85 18.59
CA LEU A 46 3.88 4.77 20.05
C LEU A 46 4.87 3.74 20.62
N TYR A 47 5.04 2.59 19.95
CA TYR A 47 5.83 1.45 20.45
C TYR A 47 7.34 1.61 20.31
N LEU A 48 7.79 2.51 19.44
CA LEU A 48 9.22 2.75 19.21
C LEU A 48 9.86 3.70 20.18
N GLN A 49 9.01 4.34 20.98
CA GLN A 49 9.47 5.25 21.99
C GLN A 49 10.14 4.37 23.06
N PRO A 50 11.45 4.52 23.30
CA PRO A 50 12.14 3.67 24.25
C PRO A 50 11.58 3.87 25.66
N GLU A 51 11.56 2.79 26.45
CA GLU A 51 11.12 2.80 27.86
C GLU A 51 12.07 3.64 28.71
N SER A 52 13.37 3.58 28.41
CA SER A 52 14.41 4.43 28.99
C SER A 52 15.46 4.81 27.93
N TYR A 53 16.10 5.97 28.09
CA TYR A 53 17.16 6.45 27.20
C TYR A 53 18.57 6.07 27.71
N GLU A 54 18.72 4.93 28.38
CA GLU A 54 19.95 4.53 29.11
C GLU A 54 21.24 4.44 28.26
N GLN A 55 21.13 4.36 26.94
CA GLN A 55 22.29 4.35 26.03
C GLN A 55 22.72 5.72 25.51
N VAL A 56 22.11 6.82 25.98
CA VAL A 56 22.50 8.20 25.59
C VAL A 56 23.40 8.85 26.64
N ASN A 57 24.37 8.09 27.18
CA ASN A 57 25.38 8.60 28.12
C ASN A 57 26.40 9.58 27.48
N GLU A 58 26.24 9.91 26.19
CA GLU A 58 27.07 10.89 25.46
C GLU A 58 26.30 12.18 25.09
N SER A 59 25.11 12.44 25.63
CA SER A 59 24.37 13.70 25.41
C SER A 59 24.39 14.64 26.62
N GLN A 60 24.55 15.95 26.37
CA GLN A 60 24.41 17.00 27.39
C GLN A 60 22.95 17.27 27.83
N GLU A 61 21.96 16.64 27.18
CA GLU A 61 20.52 16.85 27.44
C GLU A 61 19.88 15.63 28.12
N VAL A 62 18.98 15.89 29.08
CA VAL A 62 18.14 14.86 29.73
C VAL A 62 16.92 14.60 28.84
N PHE A 63 16.84 13.39 28.28
CA PHE A 63 15.69 12.96 27.48
C PHE A 63 14.63 12.28 28.34
N TYR A 64 13.39 12.77 28.28
CA TYR A 64 12.28 12.14 29.01
C TYR A 64 11.61 11.06 28.15
N PRO A 65 11.42 9.82 28.68
CA PRO A 65 10.65 8.77 28.02
C PRO A 65 9.27 9.30 27.60
N LYS A 66 8.89 8.97 26.36
CA LYS A 66 7.61 9.40 25.78
C LYS A 66 6.64 8.23 25.63
N ARG A 67 7.10 6.98 25.75
CA ARG A 67 6.26 5.79 25.59
C ARG A 67 5.02 5.88 26.50
N PRO A 68 3.80 5.74 25.95
CA PRO A 68 2.59 5.76 26.76
C PRO A 68 2.59 4.67 27.83
N MET A 69 2.09 5.00 29.02
CA MET A 69 1.90 4.04 30.12
C MET A 69 0.87 2.96 29.75
N PHE A 70 -0.14 3.35 28.99
CA PHE A 70 -1.12 2.46 28.38
C PHE A 70 -1.44 2.99 26.97
N THR A 71 -1.98 2.14 26.13
CA THR A 71 -2.51 2.51 24.82
C THR A 71 -3.91 1.94 24.75
N GLU A 72 -4.85 2.66 24.13
CA GLU A 72 -6.24 2.23 23.94
C GLU A 72 -6.58 2.35 22.46
N VAL A 73 -7.25 1.33 21.92
CA VAL A 73 -7.72 1.37 20.55
C VAL A 73 -9.10 2.02 20.51
N LEU A 74 -9.19 3.12 19.78
CA LEU A 74 -10.45 3.79 19.56
C LEU A 74 -11.37 2.95 18.64
N PRO A 75 -12.68 2.93 18.90
CA PRO A 75 -13.64 2.24 18.06
C PRO A 75 -13.63 2.81 16.64
N ILE A 76 -13.78 1.93 15.66
CA ILE A 76 -13.88 2.33 14.26
C ILE A 76 -15.33 2.69 13.97
N HIS A 77 -15.56 3.89 13.46
CA HIS A 77 -16.89 4.32 13.01
C HIS A 77 -17.36 3.44 11.84
N GLY A 78 -18.63 3.03 11.79
CA GLY A 78 -19.14 2.10 10.77
C GLY A 78 -19.01 2.59 9.32
N ALA A 79 -18.94 3.91 9.11
CA ALA A 79 -18.68 4.52 7.80
C ALA A 79 -17.19 4.74 7.48
N TYR A 80 -16.27 4.28 8.33
CA TYR A 80 -14.84 4.47 8.10
C TYR A 80 -14.35 3.58 6.96
N ILE A 81 -13.75 4.21 5.95
CA ILE A 81 -13.03 3.55 4.88
C ILE A 81 -11.55 3.68 5.18
N GLY A 82 -10.89 2.55 5.37
CA GLY A 82 -9.46 2.46 5.69
C GLY A 82 -8.70 1.58 4.70
N GLY A 83 -7.51 1.12 5.09
CA GLY A 83 -6.65 0.32 4.22
C GLY A 83 -7.29 -0.98 3.73
N ASP A 84 -8.18 -1.60 4.51
CA ASP A 84 -8.91 -2.79 4.07
C ASP A 84 -9.70 -2.53 2.79
N ALA A 85 -10.34 -1.36 2.65
CA ALA A 85 -11.11 -1.07 1.46
C ALA A 85 -10.26 -1.05 0.19
N TYR A 86 -9.03 -0.55 0.29
CA TYR A 86 -8.12 -0.42 -0.85
C TYR A 86 -7.27 -1.67 -1.06
N PHE A 87 -6.95 -2.43 -0.02
CA PHE A 87 -5.93 -3.49 -0.06
C PHE A 87 -6.41 -4.86 0.44
N GLY A 88 -7.66 -4.98 0.89
CA GLY A 88 -8.24 -6.19 1.50
C GLY A 88 -8.58 -7.33 0.54
N GLY A 89 -8.34 -7.17 -0.77
CA GLY A 89 -8.52 -8.25 -1.74
C GLY A 89 -9.98 -8.60 -2.05
N HIS A 90 -10.84 -7.59 -2.19
CA HIS A 90 -12.27 -7.75 -2.46
C HIS A 90 -12.56 -8.38 -3.84
N GLY A 91 -13.61 -9.19 -3.92
CA GLY A 91 -14.08 -9.82 -5.17
C GLY A 91 -14.94 -8.88 -6.05
N PRO A 92 -15.24 -9.27 -7.30
CA PRO A 92 -15.92 -8.41 -8.27
C PRO A 92 -17.36 -8.00 -7.89
N GLU A 93 -18.00 -8.72 -6.97
CA GLU A 93 -19.32 -8.37 -6.44
C GLU A 93 -19.27 -7.25 -5.39
N ASP A 94 -18.08 -6.75 -5.05
CA ASP A 94 -17.87 -5.67 -4.09
C ASP A 94 -17.32 -4.41 -4.80
N PRO A 95 -17.91 -3.21 -4.58
CA PRO A 95 -17.42 -1.98 -5.20
C PRO A 95 -15.95 -1.69 -4.92
N ARG A 96 -15.41 -2.14 -3.78
CA ARG A 96 -14.01 -1.94 -3.37
C ARG A 96 -13.01 -2.58 -4.33
N HIS A 97 -13.42 -3.61 -5.06
CA HIS A 97 -12.61 -4.27 -6.08
C HIS A 97 -12.14 -3.32 -7.19
N TYR A 98 -12.92 -2.28 -7.47
CA TYR A 98 -12.71 -1.37 -8.59
C TYR A 98 -12.01 -0.06 -8.22
N LEU A 99 -11.52 0.07 -6.97
CA LEU A 99 -10.91 1.32 -6.51
C LEU A 99 -9.60 1.62 -7.24
N PHE A 100 -8.75 0.61 -7.45
CA PHE A 100 -7.42 0.81 -8.02
C PHE A 100 -7.47 0.85 -9.55
N ILE A 101 -6.87 1.90 -10.13
CA ILE A 101 -6.61 2.03 -11.56
C ILE A 101 -5.10 2.25 -11.74
N GLU A 102 -4.47 1.37 -12.52
CA GLU A 102 -3.04 1.46 -12.79
C GLU A 102 -2.72 2.64 -13.72
N VAL A 103 -1.73 3.44 -13.32
CA VAL A 103 -1.14 4.51 -14.14
C VAL A 103 0.27 4.08 -14.53
N ASP A 104 0.60 4.19 -15.82
CA ASP A 104 1.95 3.90 -16.32
C ASP A 104 2.98 4.84 -15.68
N GLU A 105 4.14 4.32 -15.29
CA GLU A 105 5.21 5.13 -14.69
C GLU A 105 5.70 6.24 -15.64
N LYS A 106 5.64 6.02 -16.96
CA LYS A 106 5.98 7.04 -17.97
C LYS A 106 5.01 8.21 -17.95
N GLU A 107 3.73 7.97 -17.71
CA GLU A 107 2.73 9.03 -17.58
C GLU A 107 2.99 9.84 -16.29
N HIS A 108 3.31 9.17 -15.18
CA HIS A 108 3.75 9.87 -13.97
C HIS A 108 5.01 10.72 -14.22
N ASP A 109 6.02 10.19 -14.92
CA ASP A 109 7.25 10.91 -15.26
C ASP A 109 6.98 12.12 -16.18
N ALA A 110 6.11 11.97 -17.18
CA ALA A 110 5.69 13.05 -18.07
C ALA A 110 5.05 14.23 -17.31
N LEU A 111 4.37 13.94 -16.20
CA LEU A 111 3.73 14.94 -15.35
C LEU A 111 4.68 15.54 -14.27
N ARG A 112 5.96 15.12 -14.20
CA ARG A 112 6.95 15.69 -13.27
C ARG A 112 7.81 16.80 -13.89
N SER A 113 7.97 16.80 -15.21
CA SER A 113 8.83 17.75 -15.92
C SER A 113 8.04 18.52 -16.98
N SER A 114 8.19 19.84 -17.02
CA SER A 114 7.49 20.75 -17.94
C SER A 114 8.06 20.75 -19.36
N ASP A 115 8.49 19.60 -19.88
CA ASP A 115 8.96 19.49 -21.26
C ASP A 115 7.75 19.41 -22.20
N GLY A 116 7.42 20.52 -22.86
CA GLY A 116 6.31 20.63 -23.83
C GLY A 116 6.44 19.71 -25.04
N ARG A 117 7.58 19.03 -25.24
CA ARG A 117 7.72 17.96 -26.23
C ARG A 117 7.02 16.67 -25.80
N VAL A 118 6.86 16.46 -24.49
CA VAL A 118 6.30 15.26 -23.88
C VAL A 118 4.77 15.30 -23.87
N ILE A 119 4.18 16.46 -23.55
CA ILE A 119 2.72 16.69 -23.63
C ILE A 119 2.47 17.90 -24.53
N ARG A 120 2.07 17.62 -25.77
CA ARG A 120 1.78 18.65 -26.78
C ARG A 120 0.30 18.99 -26.82
N SER A 121 -0.03 20.28 -26.91
CA SER A 121 -1.41 20.78 -26.96
C SER A 121 -2.20 20.24 -28.16
N ASP A 122 -1.56 19.98 -29.30
CA ASP A 122 -2.20 19.45 -30.51
C ASP A 122 -2.52 17.94 -30.44
N ARG A 123 -2.05 17.25 -29.39
CA ARG A 123 -2.18 15.79 -29.24
C ARG A 123 -2.87 15.38 -27.94
N LEU A 124 -3.58 16.29 -27.28
CA LEU A 124 -4.19 16.04 -25.96
C LEU A 124 -5.17 14.86 -25.93
N TRP A 125 -5.85 14.56 -27.05
CA TRP A 125 -6.76 13.42 -27.18
C TRP A 125 -6.08 12.06 -27.39
N ILE A 126 -4.86 12.04 -27.94
CA ILE A 126 -4.20 10.81 -28.40
C ILE A 126 -2.89 10.52 -27.68
N SER A 127 -2.39 11.46 -26.87
CA SER A 127 -1.14 11.28 -26.14
C SER A 127 -1.29 10.18 -25.10
N GLU A 128 -0.43 9.17 -25.18
CA GLU A 128 -0.31 8.10 -24.18
C GLU A 128 0.27 8.62 -22.84
N ASN A 129 1.03 9.72 -22.87
CA ASN A 129 1.66 10.29 -21.68
C ASN A 129 0.67 10.96 -20.71
N ILE A 130 -0.61 11.06 -21.07
CA ILE A 130 -1.68 11.63 -20.24
C ILE A 130 -3.00 10.85 -20.41
N LYS A 131 -2.92 9.61 -20.90
CA LYS A 131 -4.11 8.83 -21.23
C LYS A 131 -4.95 8.57 -19.98
N THR A 132 -4.31 8.15 -18.90
CA THR A 132 -4.99 7.83 -17.65
C THR A 132 -5.46 9.09 -16.94
N LEU A 133 -4.69 10.19 -16.99
CA LEU A 133 -5.09 11.50 -16.50
C LEU A 133 -6.35 11.99 -17.21
N ARG A 134 -6.37 11.94 -18.55
CA ARG A 134 -7.54 12.31 -19.37
C ARG A 134 -8.78 11.50 -19.01
N LEU A 135 -8.65 10.18 -18.89
CA LEU A 135 -9.74 9.31 -18.44
C LEU A 135 -10.18 9.61 -17.00
N SER A 136 -9.23 9.87 -16.09
CA SER A 136 -9.53 10.13 -14.68
C SER A 136 -10.35 11.39 -14.47
N LEU A 137 -10.12 12.44 -15.27
CA LEU A 137 -10.89 13.69 -15.20
C LEU A 137 -12.35 13.47 -15.61
N ILE A 138 -12.59 12.82 -16.75
CA ILE A 138 -13.96 12.50 -17.19
C ILE A 138 -14.65 11.51 -16.24
N THR A 139 -13.93 10.51 -15.75
CA THR A 139 -14.46 9.56 -14.77
C THR A 139 -14.88 10.27 -13.48
N PHE A 140 -14.08 11.23 -13.00
CA PHE A 140 -14.43 12.03 -11.84
C PHE A 140 -15.66 12.91 -12.08
N ILE A 141 -15.74 13.63 -13.21
CA ILE A 141 -16.91 14.46 -13.55
C ILE A 141 -18.17 13.59 -13.65
N LEU A 142 -18.07 12.41 -14.27
CA LEU A 142 -19.15 11.43 -14.32
C LEU A 142 -19.54 10.91 -12.93
N ALA A 143 -18.58 10.63 -12.06
CA ALA A 143 -18.85 10.22 -10.67
C ALA A 143 -19.67 11.29 -9.94
N VAL A 144 -19.35 12.59 -10.12
CA VAL A 144 -20.13 13.70 -9.58
C VAL A 144 -21.56 13.72 -10.15
N ALA A 145 -21.71 13.56 -11.46
CA ALA A 145 -23.03 13.51 -12.10
C ALA A 145 -23.89 12.36 -11.53
N ILE A 146 -23.34 11.15 -11.44
CA ILE A 146 -24.02 9.97 -10.89
C ILE A 146 -24.43 10.21 -9.43
N ARG A 147 -23.53 10.71 -8.58
CA ARG A 147 -23.83 10.89 -7.16
C ARG A 147 -24.89 11.95 -6.92
N ARG A 148 -24.83 13.06 -7.66
CA ARG A 148 -25.84 14.13 -7.56
C ARG A 148 -27.20 13.66 -8.05
N GLU A 149 -27.26 12.84 -9.09
CA GLU A 149 -28.51 12.23 -9.54
C GLU A 149 -29.08 11.25 -8.51
N GLN A 150 -28.24 10.36 -7.97
CA GLN A 150 -28.65 9.46 -6.88
C GLN A 150 -29.15 10.22 -5.65
N GLN A 151 -28.54 11.37 -5.32
CA GLN A 151 -29.01 12.22 -4.23
C GLN A 151 -30.37 12.84 -4.54
N GLN A 152 -30.54 13.34 -5.77
CA GLN A 152 -31.80 13.92 -6.21
C GLN A 152 -32.95 12.91 -6.18
N GLU A 153 -32.71 11.66 -6.61
CA GLU A 153 -33.74 10.61 -6.58
C GLU A 153 -34.11 10.15 -5.17
N LEU A 154 -33.22 10.36 -4.20
CA LEU A 154 -33.42 10.00 -2.80
C LEU A 154 -33.81 11.21 -1.93
N ASP A 155 -34.09 12.37 -2.54
CA ASP A 155 -34.36 13.65 -1.84
C ASP A 155 -33.28 14.02 -0.80
N LEU A 156 -32.02 13.69 -1.10
CA LEU A 156 -30.87 14.01 -0.27
C LEU A 156 -30.24 15.36 -0.66
N PRO A 157 -29.53 16.03 0.27
CA PRO A 157 -28.76 17.22 -0.05
C PRO A 157 -27.75 16.96 -1.18
N LEU A 158 -27.80 17.81 -2.22
CA LEU A 158 -26.91 17.70 -3.37
C LEU A 158 -25.51 18.17 -3.00
N LEU A 159 -24.57 17.22 -2.93
CA LEU A 159 -23.21 17.52 -2.48
C LEU A 159 -22.32 18.03 -3.63
N LYS A 160 -21.25 18.70 -3.21
CA LYS A 160 -20.10 19.05 -4.04
C LYS A 160 -19.00 18.03 -3.77
N TYR A 161 -18.19 17.74 -4.78
CA TYR A 161 -17.19 16.67 -4.70
C TYR A 161 -15.81 17.15 -5.11
N ALA A 162 -14.79 16.44 -4.63
CA ALA A 162 -13.39 16.77 -4.82
C ALA A 162 -12.61 15.65 -5.50
N MET A 163 -11.58 16.04 -6.24
CA MET A 163 -10.49 15.22 -6.74
C MET A 163 -9.16 15.84 -6.29
N ILE A 164 -8.19 15.00 -5.94
CA ILE A 164 -6.82 15.44 -5.66
C ILE A 164 -5.88 14.86 -6.72
N ILE A 165 -5.02 15.71 -7.27
CA ILE A 165 -3.89 15.33 -8.12
C ILE A 165 -2.60 15.63 -7.39
N HIS A 166 -1.84 14.56 -7.17
CA HIS A 166 -0.64 14.55 -6.35
C HIS A 166 0.47 13.71 -6.98
N ASN A 167 1.14 14.25 -7.99
CA ASN A 167 2.17 13.50 -8.72
C ASN A 167 3.62 13.78 -8.22
N ASP A 168 3.89 14.95 -7.63
CA ASP A 168 5.24 15.32 -7.17
C ASP A 168 5.21 16.12 -5.84
N THR A 169 6.39 16.45 -5.33
CA THR A 169 6.62 17.41 -4.23
C THR A 169 6.99 18.80 -4.74
N GLN A 170 7.47 18.92 -5.98
CA GLN A 170 8.02 20.14 -6.54
C GLN A 170 6.92 21.07 -7.08
N ARG A 171 6.97 22.34 -6.69
CA ARG A 171 6.03 23.39 -7.15
C ARG A 171 6.00 23.56 -8.67
N ALA A 172 7.14 23.38 -9.35
CA ALA A 172 7.24 23.45 -10.80
C ALA A 172 6.39 22.34 -11.47
N ALA A 173 6.48 21.12 -10.96
CA ALA A 173 5.67 20.00 -11.43
C ALA A 173 4.17 20.24 -11.21
N HIS A 174 3.75 20.84 -10.08
CA HIS A 174 2.34 21.17 -9.88
C HIS A 174 1.83 22.24 -10.84
N SER A 175 2.66 23.24 -11.17
CA SER A 175 2.29 24.25 -12.16
C SER A 175 2.11 23.63 -13.56
N TRP A 176 2.98 22.67 -13.91
CA TRP A 176 2.85 21.91 -15.15
C TRP A 176 1.60 21.02 -15.19
N GLN A 177 1.31 20.31 -14.09
CA GLN A 177 0.10 19.51 -13.95
C GLN A 177 -1.15 20.37 -14.05
N TRP A 178 -1.14 21.54 -13.40
CA TRP A 178 -2.25 22.50 -13.46
C TRP A 178 -2.49 23.02 -14.87
N ASP A 179 -1.44 23.43 -15.58
CA ASP A 179 -1.53 23.86 -16.99
C ASP A 179 -2.05 22.73 -17.89
N THR A 180 -1.58 21.50 -17.69
CA THR A 180 -2.03 20.32 -18.44
C THR A 180 -3.52 20.02 -18.19
N VAL A 181 -3.96 20.07 -16.93
CA VAL A 181 -5.35 19.83 -16.56
C VAL A 181 -6.24 20.92 -17.12
N LEU A 182 -5.86 22.20 -17.02
CA LEU A 182 -6.65 23.28 -17.61
C LEU A 182 -6.81 23.12 -19.12
N LYS A 183 -5.72 22.81 -19.83
CA LYS A 183 -5.78 22.52 -21.28
C LYS A 183 -6.73 21.37 -21.60
N LEU A 184 -6.74 20.31 -20.78
CA LEU A 184 -7.69 19.21 -20.94
C LEU A 184 -9.13 19.64 -20.69
N ILE A 185 -9.40 20.43 -19.64
CA ILE A 185 -10.75 20.95 -19.36
C ILE A 185 -11.23 21.84 -20.51
N THR A 186 -10.41 22.77 -21.01
CA THR A 186 -10.77 23.61 -22.18
C THR A 186 -11.08 22.75 -23.41
N VAL A 187 -10.28 21.72 -23.68
CA VAL A 187 -10.54 20.78 -24.78
C VAL A 187 -11.85 20.00 -24.58
N PHE A 188 -12.23 19.68 -23.34
CA PHE A 188 -13.50 19.06 -23.03
C PHE A 188 -14.68 20.04 -23.20
N GLU A 189 -14.51 21.31 -22.82
CA GLU A 189 -15.50 22.37 -23.03
C GLU A 189 -15.81 22.56 -24.52
N ASP A 190 -14.77 22.72 -25.33
CA ASP A 190 -14.90 22.84 -26.79
C ASP A 190 -15.57 21.60 -27.39
N ALA A 191 -15.20 20.40 -26.92
CA ALA A 191 -15.79 19.13 -27.37
C ALA A 191 -17.25 18.96 -26.95
N ALA A 192 -17.63 19.43 -25.76
CA ALA A 192 -19.01 19.41 -25.29
C ALA A 192 -19.91 20.34 -26.11
N VAL A 193 -19.39 21.52 -26.49
CA VAL A 193 -20.10 22.50 -27.34
C VAL A 193 -20.20 22.01 -28.79
N SER A 194 -19.12 21.47 -29.34
CA SER A 194 -19.05 21.01 -30.75
C SER A 194 -19.59 19.60 -30.97
N ALA A 195 -20.03 18.90 -29.91
CA ALA A 195 -20.47 17.51 -29.93
C ALA A 195 -19.42 16.55 -30.54
N ASP A 196 -18.15 16.75 -30.18
CA ASP A 196 -17.03 15.92 -30.65
C ASP A 196 -17.15 14.48 -30.12
N GLU A 197 -17.15 13.51 -31.05
CA GLU A 197 -17.27 12.08 -30.73
C GLU A 197 -16.16 11.56 -29.81
N ARG A 198 -14.98 12.22 -29.79
CA ARG A 198 -13.87 11.83 -28.91
C ARG A 198 -14.23 11.97 -27.43
N LEU A 199 -15.01 13.00 -27.07
CA LEU A 199 -15.51 13.15 -25.70
C LEU A 199 -16.50 12.03 -25.35
N LYS A 200 -17.37 11.65 -26.30
CA LYS A 200 -18.31 10.55 -26.12
C LYS A 200 -17.59 9.21 -25.95
N ALA A 201 -16.58 8.92 -26.77
CA ALA A 201 -15.78 7.71 -26.65
C ALA A 201 -15.07 7.61 -25.29
N LEU A 202 -14.47 8.72 -24.83
CA LEU A 202 -13.83 8.80 -23.51
C LEU A 202 -14.83 8.63 -22.37
N PHE A 203 -16.02 9.23 -22.50
CA PHE A 203 -17.12 9.03 -21.56
C PHE A 203 -17.60 7.57 -21.51
N ASP A 204 -17.70 6.89 -22.66
CA ASP A 204 -18.20 5.52 -22.69
C ASP A 204 -17.25 4.55 -21.98
N GLU A 205 -15.94 4.79 -22.06
CA GLU A 205 -14.93 4.08 -21.27
C GLU A 205 -15.13 4.31 -19.76
N ALA A 206 -15.26 5.57 -19.34
CA ALA A 206 -15.50 5.92 -17.94
C ALA A 206 -16.83 5.36 -17.41
N TYR A 207 -17.89 5.39 -18.23
CA TYR A 207 -19.21 4.88 -17.88
C TYR A 207 -19.21 3.36 -17.75
N ALA A 208 -18.54 2.64 -18.65
CA ALA A 208 -18.38 1.19 -18.53
C ALA A 208 -17.64 0.82 -17.24
N ASP A 209 -16.64 1.60 -16.84
CA ASP A 209 -15.92 1.40 -15.60
C ASP A 209 -16.80 1.62 -14.35
N LEU A 210 -17.41 2.80 -14.20
CA LEU A 210 -18.27 3.11 -13.05
C LEU A 210 -19.52 2.24 -12.98
N LYS A 211 -20.05 1.79 -14.11
CA LYS A 211 -21.18 0.85 -14.16
C LYS A 211 -20.88 -0.42 -13.36
N ARG A 212 -19.67 -0.99 -13.48
CA ARG A 212 -19.29 -2.21 -12.76
C ARG A 212 -19.35 -2.01 -11.26
N SER A 213 -18.73 -0.94 -10.75
CA SER A 213 -18.64 -0.68 -9.32
C SER A 213 -19.96 -0.20 -8.71
N VAL A 214 -20.76 0.59 -9.45
CA VAL A 214 -22.11 1.00 -9.00
C VAL A 214 -23.05 -0.22 -8.93
N HIS A 215 -22.99 -1.14 -9.89
CA HIS A 215 -23.77 -2.38 -9.86
C HIS A 215 -23.33 -3.31 -8.73
N ALA A 216 -22.03 -3.46 -8.48
CA ALA A 216 -21.52 -4.23 -7.35
C ALA A 216 -22.04 -3.67 -6.01
N ASN A 217 -22.20 -2.34 -5.91
CA ASN A 217 -22.84 -1.69 -4.77
C ASN A 217 -24.38 -1.76 -4.77
N ARG A 218 -25.01 -2.34 -5.80
CA ARG A 218 -26.47 -2.31 -6.04
C ARG A 218 -27.05 -0.90 -6.06
N GLY A 219 -26.24 0.08 -6.47
CA GLY A 219 -26.66 1.48 -6.61
C GLY A 219 -27.43 1.73 -7.90
N HIS A 220 -28.27 2.76 -7.90
CA HIS A 220 -28.91 3.25 -9.12
C HIS A 220 -27.85 3.83 -10.07
N LEU A 221 -27.91 3.49 -11.36
CA LEU A 221 -27.04 4.08 -12.37
C LEU A 221 -27.90 4.80 -13.41
N PRO A 222 -27.72 6.11 -13.65
CA PRO A 222 -28.38 6.82 -14.75
C PRO A 222 -28.16 6.11 -16.07
N THR A 223 -29.10 6.22 -17.00
CA THR A 223 -28.85 5.81 -18.39
C THR A 223 -27.65 6.56 -18.98
N SER A 224 -26.87 5.90 -19.84
CA SER A 224 -25.70 6.49 -20.53
C SER A 224 -26.02 7.85 -21.18
N ARG A 225 -27.22 8.00 -21.76
CA ARG A 225 -27.67 9.27 -22.35
C ARG A 225 -27.86 10.37 -21.30
N LYS A 226 -28.52 10.08 -20.18
CA LYS A 226 -28.76 11.05 -19.10
C LYS A 226 -27.44 11.44 -18.42
N ALA A 227 -26.60 10.45 -18.12
CA ALA A 227 -25.27 10.66 -17.57
C ALA A 227 -24.37 11.50 -18.50
N PHE A 228 -24.35 11.21 -19.80
CA PHE A 228 -23.55 11.98 -20.76
C PHE A 228 -24.01 13.43 -20.84
N LYS A 229 -25.34 13.65 -20.88
CA LYS A 229 -25.91 15.02 -20.84
C LYS A 229 -25.46 15.78 -19.60
N ALA A 230 -25.56 15.15 -18.43
CA ALA A 230 -25.14 15.77 -17.17
C ALA A 230 -23.64 16.07 -17.12
N VAL A 231 -22.80 15.21 -17.71
CA VAL A 231 -21.35 15.47 -17.85
C VAL A 231 -21.09 16.68 -18.73
N CYS A 232 -21.74 16.77 -19.90
CA CYS A 232 -21.60 17.93 -20.78
C CYS A 232 -22.07 19.23 -20.10
N GLU A 233 -23.20 19.20 -19.38
CA GLU A 233 -23.69 20.35 -18.61
C GLU A 233 -22.69 20.79 -17.53
N LEU A 234 -22.14 19.86 -16.74
CA LEU A 234 -21.11 20.18 -15.74
C LEU A 234 -19.86 20.83 -16.36
N ILE A 235 -19.46 20.40 -17.55
CA ILE A 235 -18.32 20.95 -18.26
C ILE A 235 -18.66 22.34 -18.82
N SER A 236 -19.75 22.47 -19.57
CA SER A 236 -20.11 23.71 -20.27
C SER A 236 -20.62 24.82 -19.35
N ASP A 237 -21.21 24.51 -18.20
CA ASP A 237 -21.73 25.50 -17.25
C ASP A 237 -20.64 26.10 -16.33
N GLY A 238 -19.36 25.76 -16.56
CA GLY A 238 -18.25 26.25 -15.72
C GLY A 238 -18.26 25.67 -14.30
N GLU A 239 -18.87 24.50 -14.10
CA GLU A 239 -18.96 23.84 -12.79
C GLU A 239 -17.68 23.08 -12.41
N VAL A 240 -16.71 22.99 -13.33
CA VAL A 240 -15.39 22.38 -13.11
C VAL A 240 -14.39 23.43 -12.65
N ASN A 241 -14.09 23.41 -11.35
CA ASN A 241 -13.15 24.35 -10.72
C ASN A 241 -11.81 23.66 -10.45
N VAL A 242 -10.74 24.15 -11.09
CA VAL A 242 -9.38 23.61 -10.93
C VAL A 242 -8.52 24.58 -10.13
N GLN A 243 -8.01 24.14 -8.99
CA GLN A 243 -7.22 24.96 -8.07
C GLN A 243 -5.85 24.37 -7.79
N LYS A 244 -4.83 25.22 -7.78
CA LYS A 244 -3.46 24.86 -7.44
C LYS A 244 -3.16 25.28 -5.99
N VAL A 245 -2.60 24.38 -5.19
CA VAL A 245 -2.28 24.60 -3.77
C VAL A 245 -0.78 24.45 -3.56
N ASN A 246 -0.05 25.57 -3.52
CA ASN A 246 1.42 25.59 -3.51
C ASN A 246 2.07 26.31 -2.32
N SER A 247 1.31 27.08 -1.53
CA SER A 247 1.78 27.73 -0.30
C SER A 247 0.76 27.67 0.83
N ASP A 248 1.24 27.81 2.07
CA ASP A 248 0.36 27.86 3.26
C ASP A 248 -0.54 29.11 3.23
N VAL A 249 -0.08 30.24 2.67
CA VAL A 249 -0.88 31.47 2.50
C VAL A 249 -2.01 31.26 1.49
N GLU A 250 -1.73 30.62 0.35
CA GLU A 250 -2.77 30.26 -0.62
C GLU A 250 -3.81 29.32 0.02
N LEU A 251 -3.35 28.37 0.84
CA LEU A 251 -4.23 27.42 1.50
C LEU A 251 -5.24 28.09 2.43
N GLU A 252 -4.83 29.04 3.28
CA GLU A 252 -5.75 29.72 4.22
C GLU A 252 -6.95 30.34 3.52
N SER A 253 -6.74 30.91 2.32
CA SER A 253 -7.81 31.50 1.49
C SER A 253 -8.79 30.47 0.89
N LEU A 254 -8.40 29.19 0.89
CA LEU A 254 -9.17 28.08 0.37
C LEU A 254 -9.87 27.27 1.46
N LEU A 255 -9.62 27.56 2.74
CA LEU A 255 -10.25 26.87 3.85
C LEU A 255 -11.59 27.48 4.22
N ASN A 256 -12.53 26.63 4.64
CA ASN A 256 -13.71 27.07 5.37
C ASN A 256 -13.28 27.52 6.77
N GLN A 257 -13.63 28.75 7.14
CA GLN A 257 -13.23 29.36 8.42
C GLN A 257 -13.80 28.63 9.65
N GLU A 258 -14.93 27.94 9.50
CA GLU A 258 -15.58 27.22 10.60
C GLU A 258 -15.06 25.79 10.74
N THR A 259 -14.89 25.08 9.61
CA THR A 259 -14.54 23.65 9.63
C THR A 259 -13.05 23.36 9.41
N ALA A 260 -12.27 24.35 8.98
CA ALA A 260 -10.87 24.21 8.58
C ALA A 260 -10.64 23.17 7.45
N GLU A 261 -11.69 22.87 6.68
CA GLU A 261 -11.64 21.97 5.52
C GLU A 261 -11.50 22.78 4.21
N LEU A 262 -11.02 22.15 3.13
CA LEU A 262 -11.00 22.80 1.81
C LEU A 262 -12.43 23.15 1.35
N GLN A 263 -12.63 24.41 0.98
CA GLN A 263 -13.90 24.92 0.50
C GLN A 263 -14.18 24.42 -0.92
N LEU A 264 -15.28 23.69 -1.08
CA LEU A 264 -15.78 23.27 -2.39
C LEU A 264 -16.62 24.40 -3.02
N ARG A 265 -16.09 25.04 -4.07
CA ARG A 265 -16.70 26.24 -4.68
C ARG A 265 -17.83 25.88 -5.64
N THR A 266 -17.60 24.93 -6.53
CA THR A 266 -18.56 24.47 -7.56
C THR A 266 -18.96 23.01 -7.32
N LYS A 267 -19.77 22.42 -8.21
CA LYS A 267 -20.13 20.98 -8.12
C LYS A 267 -18.91 20.06 -8.24
N VAL A 268 -17.95 20.40 -9.11
CA VAL A 268 -16.74 19.61 -9.41
C VAL A 268 -15.49 20.40 -9.04
N ASN A 269 -14.71 19.92 -8.05
CA ASN A 269 -13.50 20.61 -7.59
C ASN A 269 -12.26 19.73 -7.75
N ILE A 270 -11.24 20.23 -8.43
CA ILE A 270 -9.97 19.53 -8.66
C ILE A 270 -8.86 20.31 -7.98
N PHE A 271 -8.20 19.70 -6.99
CA PHE A 271 -7.08 20.29 -6.27
C PHE A 271 -5.76 19.66 -6.72
N ILE A 272 -4.80 20.50 -7.12
CA ILE A 272 -3.49 20.09 -7.61
C ILE A 272 -2.45 20.65 -6.66
N GLY A 273 -1.69 19.78 -6.00
CA GLY A 273 -0.75 20.24 -4.99
C GLY A 273 0.21 19.17 -4.49
N GLY A 274 1.13 19.62 -3.66
CA GLY A 274 2.20 18.80 -3.10
C GLY A 274 2.02 18.55 -1.61
N SER A 275 3.12 18.77 -0.87
CA SER A 275 3.22 18.44 0.55
C SER A 275 2.28 19.23 1.46
N ILE A 276 1.69 20.30 0.94
CA ILE A 276 0.74 21.12 1.69
C ILE A 276 -0.60 20.40 1.84
N LEU A 277 -1.07 19.70 0.80
CA LEU A 277 -2.28 18.87 0.88
C LEU A 277 -2.13 17.68 1.85
N ASP A 278 -0.89 17.35 2.24
CA ASP A 278 -0.57 16.28 3.19
C ASP A 278 -0.61 16.71 4.67
N ARG A 279 -0.65 18.03 4.97
CA ARG A 279 -0.46 18.59 6.32
C ARG A 279 -1.75 18.68 7.16
N GLY A 280 -2.48 17.59 7.33
CA GLY A 280 -3.64 17.56 8.25
C GLY A 280 -4.91 18.30 7.79
N ILE A 281 -4.93 18.92 6.61
CA ILE A 281 -6.16 19.50 6.03
C ILE A 281 -7.11 18.40 5.59
N THR A 282 -8.40 18.57 5.86
CA THR A 282 -9.47 17.68 5.39
C THR A 282 -9.99 18.14 4.04
N VAL A 283 -10.11 17.20 3.10
CA VAL A 283 -10.74 17.44 1.79
C VAL A 283 -12.09 16.72 1.78
N PRO A 284 -13.22 17.44 1.91
CA PRO A 284 -14.52 16.82 2.01
C PRO A 284 -14.93 16.19 0.68
N ASN A 285 -15.74 15.13 0.76
CA ASN A 285 -16.38 14.48 -0.39
C ASN A 285 -15.40 14.12 -1.53
N LEU A 286 -14.26 13.57 -1.16
CA LEU A 286 -13.22 13.16 -2.11
C LEU A 286 -13.61 11.87 -2.83
N LEU A 287 -13.67 11.89 -4.17
CA LEU A 287 -14.02 10.73 -5.00
C LEU A 287 -12.86 10.22 -5.87
N ALA A 288 -11.89 11.06 -6.20
CA ALA A 288 -10.80 10.67 -7.08
C ALA A 288 -9.44 11.12 -6.55
N PHE A 289 -8.46 10.21 -6.69
CA PHE A 289 -7.11 10.39 -6.18
C PHE A 289 -6.14 10.02 -7.28
N TYR A 290 -5.42 10.99 -7.83
CA TYR A 290 -4.36 10.73 -8.81
C TYR A 290 -3.01 10.91 -8.11
N TYR A 291 -2.37 9.80 -7.76
CA TYR A 291 -1.20 9.79 -6.89
C TYR A 291 0.01 9.18 -7.58
N GLY A 292 1.06 9.98 -7.78
CA GLY A 292 2.29 9.56 -8.43
C GLY A 292 3.55 9.66 -7.57
N ARG A 293 3.43 10.03 -6.30
CA ARG A 293 4.61 10.19 -5.44
C ARG A 293 5.28 8.86 -5.14
N ASN A 294 6.56 8.77 -5.50
CA ASN A 294 7.43 7.65 -5.16
C ASN A 294 8.73 8.13 -4.49
N PRO A 295 8.73 8.44 -3.18
CA PRO A 295 9.95 8.82 -2.47
C PRO A 295 10.99 7.69 -2.51
N LYS A 296 12.26 8.02 -2.82
CA LYS A 296 13.37 7.06 -2.80
C LYS A 296 13.59 6.38 -1.43
N ARG A 297 13.14 7.00 -0.35
CA ARG A 297 13.05 6.43 1.01
C ARG A 297 11.69 6.81 1.58
N MET A 298 10.74 5.88 1.59
CA MET A 298 9.43 6.10 2.20
C MET A 298 9.50 5.78 3.71
N GLN A 299 8.88 6.63 4.54
CA GLN A 299 8.52 6.30 5.92
C GLN A 299 7.02 5.94 5.98
N ALA A 300 6.64 4.95 6.79
CA ALA A 300 5.28 4.41 6.87
C ALA A 300 4.23 5.50 7.08
N ASP A 301 4.53 6.38 8.05
CA ASP A 301 3.70 7.53 8.41
C ASP A 301 3.47 8.46 7.21
N THR A 302 4.49 8.67 6.39
CA THR A 302 4.46 9.60 5.26
C THR A 302 3.51 9.13 4.16
N VAL A 303 3.50 7.84 3.79
CA VAL A 303 2.70 7.40 2.62
C VAL A 303 1.21 7.35 2.92
N LEU A 304 0.85 6.86 4.12
CA LEU A 304 -0.55 6.76 4.52
C LEU A 304 -1.16 8.13 4.81
N GLN A 305 -0.40 9.03 5.45
CA GLN A 305 -0.86 10.40 5.70
C GLN A 305 -1.02 11.21 4.41
N HIS A 306 -0.24 10.92 3.36
CA HIS A 306 -0.29 11.66 2.10
C HIS A 306 -1.44 11.27 1.17
N SER A 307 -1.86 10.00 1.22
CA SER A 307 -2.82 9.50 0.25
C SER A 307 -4.24 10.02 0.46
N ARG A 308 -4.55 10.53 1.67
CA ARG A 308 -5.88 11.07 2.09
C ARG A 308 -7.07 10.16 1.76
N MET A 309 -6.80 8.91 1.44
CA MET A 309 -7.78 7.94 0.95
C MET A 309 -8.62 7.35 2.09
N TYR A 310 -8.17 7.53 3.33
CA TYR A 310 -8.88 7.05 4.51
C TYR A 310 -9.75 8.15 5.10
N GLY A 311 -10.93 7.75 5.57
CA GLY A 311 -11.87 8.68 6.19
C GLY A 311 -13.28 8.09 6.24
N ALA A 312 -14.15 8.75 7.00
CA ALA A 312 -15.56 8.42 7.00
C ALA A 312 -16.19 8.82 5.66
N ARG A 313 -16.84 7.89 4.97
CA ARG A 313 -17.50 8.15 3.70
C ARG A 313 -18.64 7.15 3.43
N PRO A 314 -19.75 7.59 2.82
CA PRO A 314 -20.82 6.70 2.41
C PRO A 314 -20.33 5.65 1.41
N ILE A 315 -20.87 4.43 1.49
CA ILE A 315 -20.53 3.36 0.55
C ILE A 315 -20.93 3.70 -0.90
N ALA A 316 -21.97 4.53 -1.08
CA ALA A 316 -22.36 5.04 -2.38
C ALA A 316 -21.28 5.95 -3.02
N ASP A 317 -20.55 6.72 -2.21
CA ASP A 317 -19.41 7.51 -2.68
C ASP A 317 -18.23 6.59 -3.02
N LEU A 318 -18.00 5.56 -2.21
CA LEU A 318 -16.97 4.53 -2.45
C LEU A 318 -17.19 3.82 -3.80
N ALA A 319 -18.44 3.54 -4.16
CA ALA A 319 -18.81 2.87 -5.40
C ALA A 319 -18.41 3.65 -6.67
N VAL A 320 -18.25 4.96 -6.60
CA VAL A 320 -17.80 5.80 -7.73
C VAL A 320 -16.36 6.31 -7.54
N THR A 321 -15.66 5.83 -6.52
CA THR A 321 -14.31 6.31 -6.20
C THR A 321 -13.25 5.63 -7.03
N ARG A 322 -12.20 6.37 -7.42
CA ARG A 322 -11.00 5.79 -8.05
C ARG A 322 -9.69 6.31 -7.46
N PHE A 323 -8.75 5.40 -7.30
CA PHE A 323 -7.37 5.61 -6.89
C PHE A 323 -6.44 5.26 -8.05
N TYR A 324 -5.96 6.30 -8.72
CA TYR A 324 -5.06 6.23 -9.86
C TYR A 324 -3.62 6.30 -9.35
N THR A 325 -2.85 5.23 -9.49
CA THR A 325 -1.43 5.22 -9.10
C THR A 325 -0.67 4.12 -9.85
N SER A 326 0.66 4.13 -9.81
CA SER A 326 1.43 3.03 -10.38
C SER A 326 1.30 1.74 -9.56
N GLN A 327 1.39 0.59 -10.23
CA GLN A 327 1.37 -0.72 -9.56
C GLN A 327 2.45 -0.84 -8.47
N GLY A 328 3.61 -0.22 -8.68
CA GLY A 328 4.68 -0.19 -7.68
C GLY A 328 4.27 0.56 -6.41
N VAL A 329 3.61 1.71 -6.53
CA VAL A 329 3.14 2.49 -5.37
C VAL A 329 2.00 1.77 -4.66
N TYR A 330 1.03 1.26 -5.41
CA TYR A 330 -0.08 0.47 -4.86
C TYR A 330 0.41 -0.76 -4.08
N ALA A 331 1.35 -1.52 -4.65
CA ALA A 331 1.89 -2.70 -3.98
C ALA A 331 2.56 -2.36 -2.64
N ARG A 332 3.35 -1.28 -2.61
CA ARG A 332 4.01 -0.80 -1.39
C ARG A 332 3.01 -0.33 -0.33
N LEU A 333 1.97 0.40 -0.71
CA LEU A 333 0.90 0.81 0.20
C LEU A 333 0.18 -0.40 0.83
N GLY A 334 -0.05 -1.46 0.05
CA GLY A 334 -0.59 -2.72 0.57
C GLY A 334 0.31 -3.35 1.65
N VAL A 335 1.63 -3.35 1.46
CA VAL A 335 2.58 -3.84 2.49
C VAL A 335 2.49 -3.00 3.77
N ILE A 336 2.34 -1.67 3.65
CA ILE A 336 2.16 -0.80 4.82
C ILE A 336 0.84 -1.13 5.54
N HIS A 337 -0.25 -1.33 4.80
CA HIS A 337 -1.52 -1.76 5.38
C HIS A 337 -1.42 -3.11 6.11
N ASP A 338 -0.70 -4.06 5.53
CA ASP A 338 -0.47 -5.38 6.14
C ASP A 338 0.29 -5.28 7.46
N LEU A 339 1.30 -4.39 7.51
CA LEU A 339 2.06 -4.03 8.72
C LEU A 339 1.16 -3.41 9.78
N GLU A 340 0.40 -2.38 9.45
CA GLU A 340 -0.47 -1.70 10.41
C GLU A 340 -1.54 -2.62 10.99
N THR A 341 -2.15 -3.45 10.15
CA THR A 341 -3.18 -4.40 10.60
C THR A 341 -2.57 -5.47 11.50
N ALA A 342 -1.33 -5.93 11.22
CA ALA A 342 -0.61 -6.85 12.10
C ALA A 342 -0.35 -6.23 13.49
N LEU A 343 0.07 -4.96 13.52
CA LEU A 343 0.29 -4.21 14.75
C LEU A 343 -1.01 -4.02 15.54
N ARG A 344 -2.10 -3.67 14.87
CA ARG A 344 -3.42 -3.50 15.49
C ARG A 344 -3.93 -4.80 16.11
N GLN A 345 -3.82 -5.92 15.38
CA GLN A 345 -4.22 -7.23 15.90
C GLN A 345 -3.37 -7.67 17.09
N ALA A 346 -2.06 -7.39 17.07
CA ALA A 346 -1.19 -7.66 18.21
C ALA A 346 -1.60 -6.84 19.46
N PHE A 347 -2.08 -5.61 19.25
CA PHE A 347 -2.63 -4.78 20.31
C PHE A 347 -3.93 -5.39 20.89
N GLU A 348 -4.91 -5.69 20.04
CA GLU A 348 -6.20 -6.27 20.44
C GLU A 348 -6.04 -7.64 21.11
N GLY A 349 -5.04 -8.42 20.70
CA GLY A 349 -4.72 -9.73 21.27
C GLY A 349 -3.92 -9.71 22.60
N GLY A 350 -3.68 -8.54 23.20
CA GLY A 350 -2.98 -8.43 24.48
C GLY A 350 -1.48 -8.77 24.43
N ALA A 351 -0.86 -8.83 23.25
CA ALA A 351 0.58 -9.04 23.10
C ALA A 351 1.42 -7.79 23.50
N HIS A 352 0.76 -6.72 23.94
CA HIS A 352 1.32 -5.43 24.34
C HIS A 352 2.42 -5.48 25.41
N ASP A 353 2.35 -6.40 26.37
CA ASP A 353 3.37 -6.60 27.42
C ASP A 353 4.67 -7.24 26.90
N ARG A 354 4.72 -7.65 25.62
CA ARG A 354 5.81 -8.51 25.10
C ARG A 354 6.58 -7.91 23.92
N GLY A 355 6.23 -6.70 23.49
CA GLY A 355 6.92 -5.92 22.46
C GLY A 355 6.77 -6.46 21.02
N VAL A 356 6.60 -5.57 20.05
CA VAL A 356 6.79 -5.92 18.63
C VAL A 356 8.28 -5.93 18.37
N VAL A 357 8.84 -7.10 18.04
CA VAL A 357 10.28 -7.22 17.80
C VAL A 357 10.56 -6.76 16.38
N PHE A 358 11.29 -5.64 16.24
CA PHE A 358 11.91 -5.22 15.00
C PHE A 358 13.21 -5.98 14.84
N ILE A 359 13.27 -6.77 13.77
CA ILE A 359 14.32 -7.75 13.59
C ILE A 359 15.07 -7.45 12.31
N GLN A 360 16.39 -7.44 12.36
CA GLN A 360 17.26 -7.20 11.22
C GLN A 360 18.26 -8.34 11.06
N ARG A 361 18.64 -8.64 9.82
CA ARG A 361 19.77 -9.53 9.54
C ARG A 361 21.09 -8.76 9.66
N ASN A 362 22.02 -9.27 10.47
CA ASN A 362 23.35 -8.70 10.63
C ASN A 362 24.26 -9.10 9.43
N ALA A 363 25.44 -8.49 9.33
CA ALA A 363 26.40 -8.74 8.25
C ALA A 363 26.94 -10.18 8.20
N GLN A 364 26.76 -10.96 9.27
CA GLN A 364 27.16 -12.37 9.37
C GLN A 364 25.98 -13.36 9.28
N GLY A 365 24.77 -12.90 8.88
CA GLY A 365 23.59 -13.76 8.73
C GLY A 365 22.81 -14.07 10.02
N GLY A 366 23.19 -13.50 11.15
CA GLY A 366 22.46 -13.58 12.42
C GLY A 366 21.34 -12.55 12.55
N VAL A 367 20.40 -12.80 13.44
CA VAL A 367 19.18 -12.01 13.61
C VAL A 367 19.31 -11.11 14.85
N ILE A 368 19.26 -9.77 14.69
CA ILE A 368 19.45 -8.79 15.77
C ILE A 368 18.26 -7.83 15.92
N PRO A 369 17.94 -7.35 17.14
CA PRO A 369 16.97 -6.27 17.32
C PRO A 369 17.44 -4.97 16.64
N CYS A 370 16.57 -4.25 15.93
CA CYS A 370 16.91 -2.98 15.30
C CYS A 370 16.02 -1.82 15.76
N SER A 371 16.59 -0.61 15.85
CA SER A 371 15.81 0.63 15.99
C SER A 371 15.24 1.01 14.64
N PRO A 372 13.92 1.08 14.49
CA PRO A 372 13.31 1.18 13.17
C PRO A 372 13.30 2.61 12.59
N SER A 373 13.83 3.59 13.33
CA SER A 373 14.28 4.88 12.77
C SER A 373 15.37 4.74 11.69
N LYS A 374 16.04 3.58 11.63
CA LYS A 374 17.11 3.27 10.67
C LYS A 374 16.65 2.40 9.49
N VAL A 375 15.43 1.86 9.50
CA VAL A 375 15.01 0.84 8.53
C VAL A 375 14.20 1.48 7.40
N SER A 376 14.57 1.19 6.15
CA SER A 376 13.77 1.55 4.99
C SER A 376 12.53 0.66 4.94
N LEU A 377 11.34 1.25 4.77
CA LEU A 377 10.08 0.52 4.61
C LEU A 377 10.12 -0.56 3.52
N SER A 378 10.92 -0.33 2.48
CA SER A 378 11.09 -1.25 1.35
C SER A 378 11.58 -2.63 1.75
N ASP A 379 12.15 -2.74 2.95
CA ASP A 379 12.80 -3.94 3.45
C ASP A 379 11.97 -4.59 4.58
N LEU A 380 10.74 -4.12 4.83
CA LEU A 380 9.89 -4.60 5.92
C LEU A 380 8.92 -5.70 5.49
N VAL A 381 8.89 -6.81 6.22
CA VAL A 381 7.88 -7.87 6.12
C VAL A 381 7.10 -7.94 7.44
N ALA A 382 5.80 -7.66 7.36
CA ALA A 382 4.85 -7.88 8.46
C ALA A 382 4.62 -9.36 8.61
N ILE A 383 4.68 -9.88 9.84
CA ILE A 383 4.33 -11.27 10.06
C ILE A 383 3.37 -11.39 11.20
N ARG A 384 2.27 -12.05 10.89
CA ARG A 384 1.26 -12.49 11.83
C ARG A 384 1.41 -13.99 12.01
N PRO A 385 1.06 -14.54 13.19
CA PRO A 385 0.94 -15.98 13.35
C PRO A 385 -0.01 -16.57 12.29
N ASN A 386 0.31 -17.76 11.80
CA ASN A 386 -0.47 -18.47 10.77
C ASN A 386 -0.64 -17.75 9.42
N VAL A 387 0.18 -16.74 9.12
CA VAL A 387 0.22 -16.16 7.76
C VAL A 387 1.24 -16.87 6.89
N MET A 388 0.87 -17.01 5.61
CA MET A 388 1.73 -17.50 4.55
C MET A 388 2.54 -16.35 3.95
N HIS A 389 3.84 -16.56 3.79
CA HIS A 389 4.72 -15.67 3.04
C HIS A 389 5.22 -16.40 1.79
N LEU A 390 4.94 -15.86 0.62
CA LEU A 390 5.13 -16.54 -0.66
C LEU A 390 5.48 -15.55 -1.78
N PRO A 391 6.24 -15.97 -2.82
CA PRO A 391 6.44 -15.16 -4.00
C PRO A 391 5.12 -15.04 -4.78
N ILE A 392 4.84 -13.83 -5.26
CA ILE A 392 3.74 -13.49 -6.18
C ILE A 392 4.26 -12.51 -7.25
N ASN A 393 3.52 -12.33 -8.33
CA ASN A 393 3.93 -11.50 -9.49
C ASN A 393 5.33 -11.90 -10.02
N PHE A 394 5.49 -13.19 -10.27
CA PHE A 394 6.70 -13.74 -10.84
C PHE A 394 6.38 -14.48 -12.14
N ASP A 395 7.43 -14.77 -12.88
CA ASP A 395 7.42 -15.72 -13.98
C ASP A 395 8.57 -16.72 -13.82
N THR A 396 8.52 -17.82 -14.54
CA THR A 396 9.62 -18.79 -14.54
C THR A 396 10.75 -18.35 -15.47
N VAL A 397 11.96 -18.87 -15.23
CA VAL A 397 13.08 -18.76 -16.17
C VAL A 397 12.86 -19.66 -17.40
N ALA A 398 13.68 -19.50 -18.44
CA ALA A 398 13.61 -20.35 -19.63
C ALA A 398 13.74 -21.85 -19.30
N GLN A 399 13.03 -22.69 -20.06
CA GLN A 399 12.87 -24.13 -19.82
C GLN A 399 14.20 -24.87 -19.59
N SER A 400 15.24 -24.56 -20.36
CA SER A 400 16.55 -25.20 -20.25
C SER A 400 17.19 -24.96 -18.88
N LYS A 401 17.20 -23.71 -18.41
CA LYS A 401 17.68 -23.34 -17.08
C LYS A 401 16.78 -23.91 -15.98
N LEU A 402 15.47 -23.88 -16.19
CA LEU A 402 14.48 -24.38 -15.22
C LEU A 402 14.69 -25.88 -14.95
N ASN A 403 14.81 -26.71 -15.99
CA ASN A 403 14.99 -28.15 -15.86
C ASN A 403 16.25 -28.54 -15.07
N VAL A 404 17.37 -27.83 -15.28
CA VAL A 404 18.63 -28.08 -14.58
C VAL A 404 18.47 -27.85 -13.08
N VAL A 405 17.82 -26.75 -12.69
CA VAL A 405 17.64 -26.39 -11.28
C VAL A 405 16.55 -27.26 -10.62
N MET A 406 15.48 -27.59 -11.35
CA MET A 406 14.40 -28.45 -10.83
C MET A 406 14.88 -29.84 -10.40
N LYS A 407 15.82 -30.45 -11.14
CA LYS A 407 16.43 -31.74 -10.73
C LYS A 407 17.14 -31.63 -9.38
N LYS A 408 17.84 -30.52 -9.13
CA LYS A 408 18.53 -30.28 -7.84
C LYS A 408 17.53 -30.05 -6.71
N ILE A 409 16.47 -29.27 -6.99
CA ILE A 409 15.37 -29.04 -6.04
C ILE A 409 14.71 -30.38 -5.66
N GLU A 410 14.37 -31.22 -6.63
CA GLU A 410 13.71 -32.50 -6.38
C GLU A 410 14.56 -33.47 -5.56
N ALA A 411 15.89 -33.43 -5.70
CA ALA A 411 16.80 -34.25 -4.90
C ALA A 411 16.85 -33.82 -3.42
N LEU A 412 16.55 -32.55 -3.11
CA LEU A 412 16.51 -32.03 -1.74
C LEU A 412 15.15 -32.19 -1.06
N ILE A 413 14.07 -32.45 -1.81
CA ILE A 413 12.73 -32.63 -1.25
C ILE A 413 12.59 -34.06 -0.72
N PRO A 414 12.32 -34.28 0.57
CA PRO A 414 12.14 -35.63 1.11
C PRO A 414 10.95 -36.34 0.45
N LEU A 415 11.15 -37.55 -0.09
CA LEU A 415 10.08 -38.31 -0.77
C LEU A 415 8.86 -38.54 0.13
N GLY A 416 9.07 -38.70 1.45
CA GLY A 416 8.00 -38.92 2.42
C GLY A 416 7.02 -37.75 2.62
N CYS A 417 7.31 -36.56 2.07
CA CYS A 417 6.43 -35.40 2.17
C CYS A 417 5.63 -35.08 0.90
N VAL A 418 5.87 -35.81 -0.20
CA VAL A 418 5.33 -35.47 -1.53
C VAL A 418 4.02 -36.20 -1.79
N GLY A 419 2.91 -35.46 -1.85
CA GLY A 419 1.57 -36.02 -2.07
C GLY A 419 1.03 -36.84 -0.90
N THR A 420 1.74 -36.86 0.23
CA THR A 420 1.37 -37.62 1.44
C THR A 420 0.53 -36.80 2.41
N LYS A 421 0.51 -35.46 2.26
CA LYS A 421 -0.07 -34.50 3.21
C LYS A 421 0.52 -34.62 4.62
N VAL A 422 1.76 -35.09 4.72
CA VAL A 422 2.49 -35.24 5.98
C VAL A 422 3.71 -34.33 5.96
N PHE A 423 3.94 -33.64 7.07
CA PHE A 423 5.15 -32.86 7.26
C PHE A 423 6.35 -33.74 7.59
N VAL A 424 7.47 -33.48 6.95
CA VAL A 424 8.78 -34.09 7.25
C VAL A 424 9.70 -33.03 7.83
N LYS A 425 10.47 -33.40 8.87
CA LYS A 425 11.46 -32.52 9.50
C LYS A 425 12.74 -32.48 8.67
N VAL A 426 13.27 -31.29 8.41
CA VAL A 426 14.58 -31.08 7.77
C VAL A 426 15.42 -30.07 8.55
N PRO A 427 16.76 -30.15 8.49
CA PRO A 427 17.63 -29.13 9.03
C PRO A 427 17.41 -27.76 8.36
N LEU A 428 17.61 -26.67 9.11
CA LEU A 428 17.51 -25.30 8.58
C LEU A 428 18.38 -25.07 7.34
N VAL A 429 19.62 -25.60 7.34
CA VAL A 429 20.55 -25.47 6.21
C VAL A 429 19.95 -26.02 4.91
N GLN A 430 19.32 -27.20 4.98
CA GLN A 430 18.67 -27.82 3.83
C GLN A 430 17.48 -26.99 3.34
N ALA A 431 16.69 -26.43 4.25
CA ALA A 431 15.57 -25.55 3.91
C ALA A 431 16.06 -24.25 3.22
N LEU A 432 17.15 -23.64 3.70
CA LEU A 432 17.72 -22.44 3.10
C LEU A 432 18.30 -22.72 1.70
N GLU A 433 18.99 -23.85 1.52
CA GLU A 433 19.50 -24.29 0.21
C GLU A 433 18.36 -24.49 -0.80
N LEU A 434 17.25 -25.09 -0.36
CA LEU A 434 16.07 -25.27 -1.18
C LEU A 434 15.48 -23.93 -1.65
N ILE A 435 15.34 -22.96 -0.75
CA ILE A 435 14.86 -21.61 -1.10
C ILE A 435 15.83 -20.90 -2.06
N ASP A 436 17.14 -21.05 -1.87
CA ASP A 436 18.15 -20.45 -2.74
C ASP A 436 18.15 -21.04 -4.16
N LEU A 437 17.86 -22.34 -4.30
CA LEU A 437 17.68 -22.95 -5.62
C LEU A 437 16.38 -22.48 -6.28
N ILE A 438 15.29 -22.42 -5.53
CA ILE A 438 13.99 -22.00 -6.08
C ILE A 438 14.04 -20.53 -6.52
N SER A 439 14.67 -19.64 -5.76
CA SER A 439 14.78 -18.21 -6.11
C SER A 439 15.45 -17.96 -7.46
N LYS A 440 16.33 -18.86 -7.91
CA LYS A 440 17.00 -18.81 -9.23
C LYS A 440 16.07 -19.19 -10.39
N THR A 441 14.88 -19.71 -10.09
CA THR A 441 13.92 -20.21 -11.08
C THR A 441 12.72 -19.29 -11.27
N LEU A 442 12.44 -18.42 -10.30
CA LEU A 442 11.32 -17.48 -10.30
C LEU A 442 11.85 -16.04 -10.40
N VAL A 443 11.50 -15.33 -11.46
CA VAL A 443 11.92 -13.93 -11.71
C VAL A 443 10.72 -13.00 -11.65
N SER A 444 10.92 -11.74 -11.26
CA SER A 444 9.83 -10.74 -11.30
C SER A 444 9.26 -10.63 -12.72
N ASP A 445 7.94 -10.51 -12.82
CA ASP A 445 7.22 -10.29 -14.09
C ASP A 445 7.16 -8.81 -14.52
N GLY A 446 7.94 -7.94 -13.87
CA GLY A 446 7.91 -6.49 -14.04
C GLY A 446 7.23 -5.75 -12.88
N ARG A 447 6.51 -6.47 -12.00
CA ARG A 447 5.95 -5.92 -10.75
C ARG A 447 6.93 -6.09 -9.58
N SER A 448 6.62 -5.49 -8.42
CA SER A 448 7.49 -5.49 -7.23
C SER A 448 8.08 -6.89 -6.94
N PRO A 449 9.42 -7.04 -6.90
CA PRO A 449 10.06 -8.34 -6.71
C PRO A 449 9.80 -8.89 -5.30
N PHE A 450 9.75 -10.22 -5.19
CA PHE A 450 9.66 -10.90 -3.91
C PHE A 450 11.01 -10.86 -3.17
N ASP A 451 10.97 -10.57 -1.86
CA ASP A 451 12.19 -10.51 -1.04
C ASP A 451 12.54 -11.90 -0.48
N TRP A 452 13.39 -12.62 -1.22
CA TRP A 452 13.88 -13.93 -0.82
C TRP A 452 14.75 -13.91 0.44
N GLU A 453 15.46 -12.81 0.71
CA GLU A 453 16.26 -12.68 1.92
C GLU A 453 15.36 -12.52 3.16
N ALA A 454 14.17 -11.93 2.99
CA ALA A 454 13.17 -11.90 4.06
C ALA A 454 12.76 -13.32 4.44
N MET A 455 12.30 -14.11 3.46
CA MET A 455 11.87 -15.48 3.71
C MET A 455 12.95 -16.31 4.43
N LYS A 456 14.22 -16.19 4.01
CA LYS A 456 15.35 -16.86 4.65
C LYS A 456 15.59 -16.39 6.09
N GLY A 457 15.64 -15.07 6.30
CA GLY A 457 15.83 -14.49 7.64
C GLY A 457 14.71 -14.84 8.62
N LEU A 458 13.49 -15.06 8.12
CA LEU A 458 12.36 -15.51 8.92
C LEU A 458 12.45 -16.96 9.35
N LEU A 459 12.89 -17.85 8.45
CA LEU A 459 13.19 -19.22 8.80
C LEU A 459 14.27 -19.28 9.90
N GLU A 460 15.37 -18.55 9.71
CA GLU A 460 16.44 -18.43 10.71
C GLU A 460 15.90 -17.92 12.05
N TYR A 461 15.09 -16.86 12.04
CA TYR A 461 14.46 -16.31 13.23
C TYR A 461 13.60 -17.34 13.97
N TYR A 462 12.65 -17.99 13.28
CA TYR A 462 11.74 -18.93 13.92
C TYR A 462 12.45 -20.13 14.51
N VAL A 463 13.44 -20.68 13.79
CA VAL A 463 14.26 -21.77 14.29
C VAL A 463 15.09 -21.32 15.50
N SER A 464 15.66 -20.12 15.48
CA SER A 464 16.45 -19.59 16.61
C SER A 464 15.65 -19.34 17.90
N LYS A 465 14.32 -19.16 17.78
CA LYS A 465 13.41 -18.94 18.91
C LYS A 465 12.67 -20.20 19.36
N ALA A 466 12.81 -21.29 18.62
CA ALA A 466 12.23 -22.58 19.00
C ALA A 466 13.04 -23.21 20.14
N ASP A 467 12.37 -24.05 20.94
CA ASP A 467 13.05 -24.95 21.88
C ASP A 467 14.09 -25.81 21.13
N GLU A 468 15.16 -26.26 21.80
CA GLU A 468 16.21 -27.08 21.16
C GLU A 468 15.65 -28.29 20.39
N LYS A 469 14.62 -28.93 20.95
CA LYS A 469 13.92 -30.07 20.33
C LYS A 469 13.15 -29.73 19.05
N ASP A 470 12.91 -28.45 18.78
CA ASP A 470 12.11 -27.91 17.68
C ASP A 470 12.94 -27.05 16.69
N GLN A 471 14.28 -27.14 16.75
CA GLN A 471 15.21 -26.45 15.84
C GLN A 471 15.31 -27.13 14.45
N TYR A 472 14.17 -27.25 13.77
CA TYR A 472 14.06 -27.78 12.41
C TYR A 472 13.00 -27.02 11.62
N VAL A 473 12.96 -27.26 10.31
CA VAL A 473 11.91 -26.76 9.42
C VAL A 473 11.06 -27.94 8.98
N LEU A 474 9.75 -27.75 8.91
CA LEU A 474 8.84 -28.75 8.35
C LEU A 474 8.67 -28.54 6.84
N ILE A 475 8.72 -29.61 6.06
CA ILE A 475 8.42 -29.57 4.62
C ILE A 475 7.22 -30.45 4.32
N MET A 476 6.29 -29.92 3.53
CA MET A 476 5.18 -30.66 2.92
C MET A 476 5.09 -30.27 1.45
N ALA A 477 4.89 -31.23 0.56
CA ALA A 477 4.92 -31.00 -0.88
C ALA A 477 3.70 -31.62 -1.59
N GLU A 478 3.15 -30.91 -2.57
CA GLU A 478 2.00 -31.38 -3.37
C GLU A 478 2.29 -31.23 -4.86
N LYS A 479 1.78 -32.16 -5.68
CA LYS A 479 1.99 -32.19 -7.14
C LYS A 479 0.69 -31.98 -7.91
N GLY A 480 0.81 -31.79 -9.23
CA GLY A 480 -0.34 -31.72 -10.14
C GLY A 480 -1.15 -30.43 -10.01
N ARG A 481 -0.52 -29.33 -9.57
CA ARG A 481 -1.21 -28.04 -9.44
C ARG A 481 -1.30 -27.36 -10.80
N ARG A 482 -2.49 -26.84 -11.14
CA ARG A 482 -2.81 -26.18 -12.42
C ARG A 482 -3.32 -24.76 -12.21
N LEU A 483 -2.64 -23.97 -11.38
CA LEU A 483 -3.01 -22.58 -11.14
C LEU A 483 -2.52 -21.71 -12.31
N SER A 484 -3.40 -20.88 -12.88
CA SER A 484 -3.01 -19.89 -13.88
C SER A 484 -2.30 -18.71 -13.23
N LYS A 485 -1.37 -18.08 -13.97
CA LYS A 485 -0.64 -16.89 -13.50
C LYS A 485 -1.58 -15.76 -13.07
N ASP A 486 -2.67 -15.56 -13.81
CA ASP A 486 -3.71 -14.57 -13.49
C ASP A 486 -4.35 -14.78 -12.11
N LYS A 487 -4.59 -16.05 -11.72
CA LYS A 487 -5.17 -16.42 -10.42
C LYS A 487 -4.13 -16.58 -9.31
N SER A 488 -2.88 -16.21 -9.57
CA SER A 488 -1.74 -16.45 -8.68
C SER A 488 -1.39 -15.24 -7.81
N GLY A 489 -2.19 -14.17 -7.88
CA GLY A 489 -1.94 -12.89 -7.19
C GLY A 489 -2.42 -12.80 -5.74
N ASP A 490 -3.06 -13.86 -5.20
CA ASP A 490 -3.59 -13.88 -3.83
C ASP A 490 -2.46 -13.84 -2.80
N ARG A 491 -2.31 -12.69 -2.14
CA ARG A 491 -1.30 -12.45 -1.10
C ARG A 491 -1.51 -13.27 0.16
N SER A 492 -2.74 -13.71 0.45
CA SER A 492 -3.02 -14.53 1.63
C SER A 492 -2.44 -15.94 1.51
N GLY A 493 -2.20 -16.40 0.26
CA GLY A 493 -1.78 -17.76 -0.04
C GLY A 493 -2.87 -18.82 0.14
N LEU A 494 -4.06 -18.48 0.64
CA LEU A 494 -5.12 -19.44 0.94
C LEU A 494 -5.70 -20.06 -0.34
N SER A 495 -5.99 -19.25 -1.36
CA SER A 495 -6.46 -19.78 -2.65
C SER A 495 -5.38 -20.63 -3.34
N ILE A 496 -4.11 -20.29 -3.13
CA ILE A 496 -2.94 -20.95 -3.73
C ILE A 496 -2.70 -22.33 -3.11
N LEU A 497 -2.87 -22.49 -1.79
CA LEU A 497 -2.82 -23.78 -1.08
C LEU A 497 -3.83 -24.80 -1.62
N GLY A 498 -4.96 -24.32 -2.15
CA GLY A 498 -5.98 -25.18 -2.75
C GLY A 498 -7.00 -25.69 -1.73
N THR A 499 -6.98 -26.99 -1.44
CA THR A 499 -8.07 -27.67 -0.73
C THR A 499 -8.14 -27.30 0.75
N ASP A 500 -9.34 -27.35 1.33
CA ASP A 500 -9.58 -27.07 2.75
C ASP A 500 -8.78 -27.99 3.68
N GLU A 501 -8.67 -29.27 3.32
CA GLU A 501 -7.84 -30.25 4.03
C GLU A 501 -6.37 -29.82 4.10
N PHE A 502 -5.80 -29.38 2.98
CA PHE A 502 -4.40 -28.97 2.93
C PHE A 502 -4.15 -27.69 3.75
N ARG A 503 -5.11 -26.76 3.75
CA ARG A 503 -5.09 -25.56 4.59
C ARG A 503 -5.13 -25.89 6.08
N LYS A 504 -6.00 -26.82 6.50
CA LYS A 504 -6.11 -27.27 7.90
C LYS A 504 -4.82 -27.87 8.43
N ILE A 505 -4.11 -28.65 7.60
CA ILE A 505 -2.82 -29.24 7.96
C ILE A 505 -1.75 -28.15 8.05
N ALA A 506 -1.65 -27.29 7.03
CA ALA A 506 -0.68 -26.19 6.97
C ALA A 506 -0.77 -25.23 8.17
N LEU A 507 -2.00 -24.90 8.57
CA LEU A 507 -2.33 -23.91 9.58
C LEU A 507 -2.74 -24.54 10.92
N ALA A 508 -2.42 -25.82 11.13
CA ALA A 508 -2.78 -26.55 12.34
C ALA A 508 -2.27 -25.81 13.60
N PRO A 509 -3.13 -25.46 14.58
CA PRO A 509 -2.75 -24.68 15.77
C PRO A 509 -1.68 -25.35 16.64
N THR A 510 -1.54 -26.68 16.51
CA THR A 510 -0.60 -27.50 17.28
C THR A 510 0.83 -27.48 16.72
N ARG A 511 1.03 -27.00 15.48
CA ARG A 511 2.36 -26.90 14.87
C ARG A 511 3.23 -25.94 15.69
N ARG A 512 4.52 -26.26 15.87
CA ARG A 512 5.48 -25.41 16.61
C ARG A 512 6.63 -24.87 15.76
N ALA A 513 7.09 -25.68 14.81
CA ALA A 513 8.15 -25.32 13.89
C ALA A 513 7.62 -24.53 12.67
N PRO A 514 8.44 -23.65 12.07
CA PRO A 514 8.10 -23.05 10.78
C PRO A 514 8.01 -24.13 9.70
N ALA A 515 7.19 -23.90 8.67
CA ALA A 515 7.02 -24.85 7.57
C ALA A 515 7.22 -24.21 6.21
N ILE A 516 7.81 -24.97 5.27
CA ILE A 516 7.85 -24.65 3.85
C ILE A 516 6.90 -25.61 3.13
N ILE A 517 5.88 -25.07 2.50
CA ILE A 517 4.92 -25.80 1.69
C ILE A 517 5.32 -25.62 0.23
N LEU A 518 5.53 -26.74 -0.46
CA LEU A 518 5.99 -26.76 -1.84
C LEU A 518 4.86 -27.22 -2.76
N LEU A 519 4.49 -26.40 -3.72
CA LEU A 519 3.45 -26.72 -4.69
C LEU A 519 4.06 -26.87 -6.08
N LYS A 520 4.07 -28.08 -6.64
CA LYS A 520 4.54 -28.29 -8.02
C LYS A 520 3.44 -27.93 -9.00
N GLN A 521 3.62 -26.79 -9.67
CA GLN A 521 2.76 -26.32 -10.75
C GLN A 521 3.15 -26.98 -12.07
N GLU A 522 2.18 -27.17 -12.97
CA GLU A 522 2.44 -27.58 -14.35
C GLU A 522 3.17 -26.48 -15.15
N GLY A 523 2.91 -25.20 -14.84
CA GLY A 523 3.71 -24.06 -15.32
C GLY A 523 3.74 -23.87 -16.83
N THR A 524 2.70 -24.26 -17.56
CA THR A 524 2.68 -24.20 -19.03
C THR A 524 2.35 -22.78 -19.57
N PRO A 525 2.77 -22.44 -20.80
CA PRO A 525 2.35 -21.22 -21.48
C PRO A 525 0.83 -21.08 -21.62
N ALA A 526 0.10 -22.19 -21.74
CA ALA A 526 -1.37 -22.19 -21.76
C ALA A 526 -1.99 -21.68 -20.46
N LEU A 527 -1.26 -21.75 -19.34
CA LEU A 527 -1.66 -21.21 -18.03
C LEU A 527 -1.08 -19.82 -17.76
N GLY A 528 -0.41 -19.21 -18.74
CA GLY A 528 0.19 -17.88 -18.66
C GLY A 528 1.61 -17.82 -18.09
N TRP A 529 2.25 -18.97 -17.84
CA TRP A 529 3.63 -19.05 -17.35
C TRP A 529 4.63 -19.14 -18.50
N LYS A 530 5.83 -18.59 -18.35
CA LYS A 530 6.87 -18.60 -19.39
C LYS A 530 7.31 -20.01 -19.76
N ALA A 531 7.54 -20.87 -18.78
CA ALA A 531 8.05 -22.22 -19.01
C ALA A 531 7.82 -23.17 -17.82
N GLY A 532 7.50 -24.43 -18.18
CA GLY A 532 7.75 -25.68 -17.48
C GLY A 532 7.22 -25.89 -16.04
N PRO A 533 7.10 -27.16 -15.61
CA PRO A 533 6.75 -27.44 -14.22
C PRO A 533 7.76 -26.86 -13.24
N PHE A 534 7.28 -26.22 -12.18
CA PHE A 534 8.12 -25.57 -11.18
C PHE A 534 7.58 -25.78 -9.75
N TRP A 535 8.47 -25.71 -8.77
CA TRP A 535 8.12 -25.73 -7.36
C TRP A 535 7.92 -24.30 -6.84
N TRP A 536 6.73 -24.04 -6.29
CA TRP A 536 6.39 -22.77 -5.63
C TRP A 536 6.49 -22.93 -4.11
N PRO A 537 7.38 -22.18 -3.43
CA PRO A 537 7.54 -22.27 -1.98
C PRO A 537 6.62 -21.29 -1.26
N MET A 538 6.03 -21.74 -0.16
CA MET A 538 5.26 -20.90 0.74
C MET A 538 5.73 -21.14 2.17
N LEU A 539 6.19 -20.08 2.84
CA LEU A 539 6.57 -20.12 4.25
C LEU A 539 5.31 -19.96 5.12
N ALA A 540 5.02 -20.95 5.94
CA ALA A 540 4.00 -20.88 6.98
C ALA A 540 4.67 -20.58 8.33
N SER A 541 4.42 -19.39 8.87
CA SER A 541 4.89 -19.01 10.21
C SER A 541 4.31 -19.92 11.30
N PRO A 542 5.02 -20.21 12.41
CA PRO A 542 4.46 -20.98 13.52
C PRO A 542 3.14 -20.35 14.04
N PRO A 543 2.08 -21.14 14.33
CA PRO A 543 0.81 -20.63 14.87
C PRO A 543 0.93 -19.81 16.16
N GLN A 544 1.92 -20.13 16.99
CA GLN A 544 2.26 -19.46 18.25
C GLN A 544 3.34 -18.38 18.09
N ALA A 545 3.81 -18.13 16.87
CA ALA A 545 4.79 -17.08 16.63
C ALA A 545 4.21 -15.73 17.03
N LYS A 546 5.02 -14.93 17.73
CA LYS A 546 4.65 -13.54 18.02
C LYS A 546 4.63 -12.76 16.72
N ALA A 547 3.70 -11.80 16.62
CA ALA A 547 3.73 -10.85 15.52
C ALA A 547 5.06 -10.09 15.54
N CYS A 548 5.75 -10.03 14.40
CA CYS A 548 7.03 -9.34 14.28
C CYS A 548 7.13 -8.59 12.95
N VAL A 549 8.01 -7.61 12.91
CA VAL A 549 8.31 -6.83 11.72
C VAL A 549 9.78 -7.07 11.37
N PHE A 550 10.01 -7.68 10.21
CA PHE A 550 11.34 -8.09 9.78
C PHE A 550 11.92 -7.14 8.73
N ALA A 551 13.16 -6.71 8.90
CA ALA A 551 13.90 -5.79 8.06
C ALA A 551 15.05 -6.51 7.32
N THR A 552 15.00 -6.57 5.99
CA THR A 552 15.99 -7.36 5.21
C THR A 552 17.34 -6.72 5.00
N LYS A 553 17.46 -5.38 5.05
CA LYS A 553 18.72 -4.69 4.69
C LYS A 553 19.31 -3.83 5.79
N TYR A 554 20.64 -3.78 5.79
CA TYR A 554 21.43 -2.83 6.55
C TYR A 554 21.39 -1.46 5.85
N PRO A 555 20.92 -0.38 6.50
CA PRO A 555 21.22 0.95 6.00
C PRO A 555 22.73 1.13 6.12
N VAL A 556 23.46 0.99 5.00
CA VAL A 556 24.86 1.43 4.97
C VAL A 556 24.83 2.91 5.35
N SER A 557 25.30 3.21 6.55
CA SER A 557 25.71 4.56 6.89
C SER A 557 26.77 4.91 5.87
N GLN A 558 26.43 5.72 4.87
CA GLN A 558 27.45 6.42 4.12
C GLN A 558 28.23 7.24 5.15
N ALA A 559 29.51 6.89 5.27
CA ALA A 559 30.48 7.59 6.09
C ALA A 559 30.50 9.09 5.77
#